data_AF-Q54FC9-F1
#
_entry.id   AF-Q54FC9-F1
#
_cell.length_a   1.000
_cell.length_b   1.000
_cell.length_c   1.000
_cell.angle_alpha   90.00
_cell.angle_beta   90.00
_cell.angle_gamma   90.00
#
_symmetry.space_group_name_H-M   'P 1'
#
loop_
_entity.id
_entity.type
_entity.pdbx_description
1 polymer ?
#
loop_
_entity_poly.entity_id
_entity_poly.type
_entity_poly.pdbx_seq_one_letter_code
_entity_poly.pdbx_strand_id
1 'polypeptide(L)'
;MSINSKFTINNVLLNQESLQKKNKYSCPICFEYFYKKSVYQCRSGHYACRECWEKSLETKQECMICRSEVNSYKDLSRCLVIEQNFAKKECCCIYSYFDYFIDANQKYENEENEKRILIKDEETGCREIINVDRLDTHIQNC
;
A
#
# COMPACT_ATOMS: atom_id res chain seq x y z
N MET A 1 9.85 12.75 -6.22
CA MET A 1 9.77 11.70 -7.26
C MET A 1 8.77 10.65 -6.78
N SER A 2 7.70 10.42 -7.55
CA SER A 2 6.83 9.26 -7.32
C SER A 2 7.66 8.01 -7.55
N ILE A 3 7.41 6.95 -6.77
CA ILE A 3 7.87 5.60 -7.12
C ILE A 3 7.64 5.44 -8.63
N ASN A 4 8.69 5.08 -9.36
CA ASN A 4 8.63 4.83 -10.80
C ASN A 4 7.29 4.12 -11.08
N SER A 5 6.42 4.69 -11.92
CA SER A 5 4.99 4.34 -12.03
C SER A 5 4.70 2.84 -12.26
N LYS A 6 5.76 2.08 -12.52
CA LYS A 6 5.88 0.64 -12.70
C LYS A 6 5.81 -0.18 -11.40
N PHE A 7 5.97 0.42 -10.22
CA PHE A 7 6.07 -0.31 -8.94
C PHE A 7 5.09 0.22 -7.89
N THR A 8 4.60 -0.69 -7.06
CA THR A 8 3.78 -0.39 -5.89
C THR A 8 4.51 -0.79 -4.62
N ILE A 9 4.07 -0.26 -3.49
CA ILE A 9 4.56 -0.71 -2.17
C ILE A 9 4.38 -2.23 -1.98
N ASN A 10 3.38 -2.84 -2.63
CA ASN A 10 3.16 -4.28 -2.61
C ASN A 10 4.33 -5.08 -3.20
N ASN A 11 5.13 -4.49 -4.07
CA ASN A 11 6.22 -5.21 -4.71
C ASN A 11 7.46 -5.34 -3.81
N VAL A 12 7.63 -4.41 -2.88
CA VAL A 12 8.87 -4.27 -2.10
C VAL A 12 8.68 -4.61 -0.62
N LEU A 13 7.45 -4.70 -0.12
CA LEU A 13 7.20 -5.09 1.26
C LEU A 13 7.68 -6.52 1.53
N LEU A 14 8.42 -6.68 2.64
CA LEU A 14 8.78 -7.99 3.17
C LEU A 14 7.61 -8.59 3.96
N ASN A 15 7.61 -9.92 4.11
CA ASN A 15 6.65 -10.65 4.93
C ASN A 15 5.17 -10.40 4.55
N GLN A 16 4.90 -10.24 3.25
CA GLN A 16 3.56 -9.87 2.75
C GLN A 16 2.47 -10.82 3.23
N GLU A 17 2.71 -12.13 3.21
CA GLU A 17 1.73 -13.11 3.70
C GLU A 17 1.30 -12.84 5.15
N SER A 18 2.25 -12.44 6.01
CA SER A 18 1.99 -12.10 7.41
C SER A 18 1.21 -10.79 7.55
N LEU A 19 1.51 -9.81 6.70
CA LEU A 19 0.80 -8.52 6.66
C LEU A 19 -0.64 -8.68 6.13
N GLN A 20 -0.83 -9.51 5.10
CA GLN A 20 -2.13 -9.80 4.47
C GLN A 20 -3.04 -10.62 5.38
N LYS A 21 -2.51 -11.66 6.05
CA LYS A 21 -3.32 -12.52 6.95
C LYS A 21 -4.05 -11.72 8.04
N LYS A 22 -3.53 -10.56 8.43
CA LYS A 22 -4.14 -9.71 9.46
C LYS A 22 -4.96 -8.54 8.90
N ASN A 23 -4.89 -8.24 7.59
CA ASN A 23 -5.47 -7.04 6.95
C ASN A 23 -5.29 -5.74 7.76
N LYS A 24 -4.22 -5.67 8.57
CA LYS A 24 -4.06 -4.64 9.60
C LYS A 24 -3.60 -3.30 9.02
N TYR A 25 -2.94 -3.36 7.87
CA TYR A 25 -2.29 -2.20 7.26
C TYR A 25 -2.82 -1.88 5.86
N SER A 26 -3.93 -2.49 5.48
CA SER A 26 -4.65 -2.20 4.24
C SER A 26 -6.00 -1.54 4.55
N CYS A 27 -6.44 -0.69 3.64
CA CYS A 27 -7.77 -0.09 3.72
C CYS A 27 -8.82 -1.19 3.47
N PRO A 28 -9.86 -1.35 4.31
CA PRO A 28 -10.90 -2.35 4.07
C PRO A 28 -11.81 -2.02 2.87
N ILE A 29 -11.64 -0.86 2.23
CA ILE A 29 -12.48 -0.39 1.12
C ILE A 29 -11.73 -0.46 -0.22
N CYS A 30 -10.51 0.09 -0.32
CA CYS A 30 -9.73 0.03 -1.55
C CYS A 30 -8.68 -1.09 -1.57
N PHE A 31 -8.50 -1.82 -0.46
CA PHE A 31 -7.53 -2.91 -0.30
C PHE A 31 -6.05 -2.54 -0.47
N GLU A 32 -5.73 -1.27 -0.72
CA GLU A 32 -4.36 -0.77 -0.78
C GLU A 32 -3.76 -0.64 0.63
N TYR A 33 -2.44 -0.88 0.74
CA TYR A 33 -1.71 -0.58 1.98
C TYR A 33 -1.71 0.92 2.29
N PHE A 34 -1.58 1.26 3.57
CA PHE A 34 -1.50 2.65 4.05
C PHE A 34 -0.15 3.33 3.80
N TYR A 35 0.41 3.14 2.60
CA TYR A 35 1.63 3.80 2.17
C TYR A 35 1.32 5.23 1.70
N LYS A 36 1.89 6.24 2.37
CA LYS A 36 1.62 7.67 2.11
C LYS A 36 0.14 8.07 2.22
N LYS A 37 -0.67 7.25 2.90
CA LYS A 37 -2.09 7.52 3.14
C LYS A 37 -2.31 7.94 4.58
N SER A 38 -3.18 8.92 4.77
CA SER A 38 -3.72 9.20 6.10
C SER A 38 -4.84 8.23 6.42
N VAL A 39 -4.83 7.69 7.64
CA VAL A 39 -5.82 6.71 8.13
C VAL A 39 -6.69 7.39 9.15
N TYR A 40 -8.01 7.26 9.01
CA TYR A 40 -8.97 7.83 9.95
C TYR A 40 -9.82 6.72 10.54
N GLN A 41 -10.21 6.87 11.81
CA GLN A 41 -11.03 5.91 12.54
C GLN A 41 -12.29 6.56 13.12
N CYS A 42 -13.40 5.82 13.06
CA CYS A 42 -14.63 6.19 13.77
C CYS A 42 -14.48 5.98 15.28
N ARG A 43 -15.50 6.40 16.06
CA ARG A 43 -15.53 6.23 17.52
C ARG A 43 -15.45 4.78 17.99
N SER A 44 -15.88 3.83 17.16
CA SER A 44 -15.78 2.38 17.43
C SER A 44 -14.46 1.76 16.97
N GLY A 45 -13.51 2.55 16.46
CA GLY A 45 -12.18 2.06 16.05
C GLY A 45 -12.08 1.50 14.62
N HIS A 46 -13.19 1.42 13.87
CA HIS A 46 -13.14 1.06 12.45
C HIS A 46 -12.42 2.13 11.64
N TYR A 47 -11.44 1.73 10.83
CA TYR A 47 -10.57 2.64 10.09
C TYR A 47 -10.59 2.40 8.58
N ALA A 48 -10.29 3.45 7.83
CA ALA A 48 -10.08 3.43 6.38
C ALA A 48 -9.14 4.58 6.00
N CYS A 49 -8.62 4.58 4.77
CA CYS A 49 -7.85 5.72 4.29
C CYS A 49 -8.76 6.94 4.08
N ARG A 50 -8.18 8.14 4.13
CA ARG A 50 -8.89 9.41 3.98
C ARG A 50 -9.76 9.44 2.74
N GLU A 51 -9.22 9.02 1.60
CA GLU A 51 -9.90 9.07 0.30
C GLU A 51 -11.16 8.19 0.30
N CYS A 52 -11.10 7.03 0.97
CA CYS A 52 -12.26 6.14 1.11
C CYS A 52 -13.30 6.69 2.09
N TRP A 53 -12.88 7.38 3.15
CA TRP A 53 -13.79 8.08 4.04
C TRP A 53 -14.51 9.23 3.31
N GLU A 54 -13.78 10.10 2.63
CA GLU A 54 -14.35 11.21 1.85
C GLU A 54 -15.40 10.69 0.86
N LYS A 55 -15.04 9.70 0.03
CA LYS A 55 -15.95 9.10 -0.95
C LYS A 55 -17.17 8.41 -0.31
N SER A 56 -16.99 7.69 0.80
CA SER A 56 -18.10 7.01 1.48
C SER A 56 -19.09 8.00 2.07
N LEU A 57 -18.58 9.07 2.69
CA LEU A 57 -19.39 10.08 3.40
C LEU A 57 -20.16 11.00 2.45
N GLU A 58 -19.72 11.14 1.20
CA GLU A 58 -20.52 11.79 0.14
C GLU A 58 -21.84 11.06 -0.12
N THR A 59 -21.89 9.74 0.06
CA THR A 59 -23.09 8.95 -0.19
C THR A 59 -23.91 8.72 1.08
N LYS A 60 -23.24 8.38 2.19
CA LYS A 60 -23.89 8.14 3.49
C LYS A 60 -22.99 8.66 4.62
N GLN A 61 -23.56 9.51 5.46
CA GLN A 61 -22.89 10.10 6.64
C GLN A 61 -22.80 9.12 7.81
N GLU A 62 -22.28 7.92 7.55
CA GLU A 62 -22.15 6.85 8.52
C GLU A 62 -20.84 6.07 8.31
N CYS A 63 -20.37 5.42 9.37
CA CYS A 63 -19.25 4.50 9.28
C CYS A 63 -19.58 3.32 8.36
N MET A 64 -18.69 3.07 7.38
CA MET A 64 -18.82 1.99 6.40
C MET A 64 -18.85 0.57 6.99
N ILE A 65 -18.50 0.40 8.28
CA ILE A 65 -18.52 -0.89 8.98
C ILE A 65 -19.62 -0.94 10.05
N CYS A 66 -19.65 0.00 11.00
CA CYS A 66 -20.62 -0.05 12.11
C CYS A 66 -21.84 0.87 11.97
N ARG A 67 -21.94 1.67 10.91
CA ARG A 67 -23.06 2.59 10.64
C ARG A 67 -23.31 3.64 11.73
N SER A 68 -22.34 3.89 12.60
CA SER A 68 -22.39 5.04 13.49
C SER A 68 -22.32 6.34 12.68
N GLU A 69 -23.03 7.37 13.12
CA GLU A 69 -23.08 8.66 12.44
C GLU A 69 -21.68 9.29 12.33
N VAL A 70 -21.34 9.77 11.13
CA VAL A 70 -20.11 10.49 10.81
C VAL A 70 -20.47 11.56 9.78
N ASN A 71 -20.54 12.83 10.20
CA ASN A 71 -20.98 13.91 9.31
C ASN A 71 -19.90 14.33 8.30
N SER A 72 -18.62 14.28 8.73
CA SER A 72 -17.46 14.54 7.88
C SER A 72 -16.26 13.69 8.33
N TYR A 73 -15.30 13.46 7.43
CA TYR A 73 -14.02 12.83 7.81
C TYR A 73 -13.28 13.67 8.87
N LYS A 74 -13.56 14.98 8.95
CA LYS A 74 -13.00 15.89 9.95
C LYS A 74 -13.46 15.56 11.38
N ASP A 75 -14.58 14.86 11.53
CA ASP A 75 -15.10 14.41 12.83
C ASP A 75 -14.43 13.11 13.30
N LEU A 76 -13.63 12.49 12.44
CA LEU A 76 -12.91 11.26 12.72
C LEU A 76 -11.54 11.56 13.32
N SER A 77 -11.05 10.64 14.14
CA SER A 77 -9.68 10.72 14.66
C SER A 77 -8.71 10.11 13.66
N ARG A 78 -7.57 10.78 13.40
CA ARG A 78 -6.48 10.18 12.63
C ARG A 78 -5.82 9.04 13.42
N CYS A 79 -5.70 7.87 12.81
CA CYS A 79 -5.15 6.66 13.43
C CYS A 79 -3.62 6.60 13.26
N LEU A 80 -2.90 7.44 14.02
CA LEU A 80 -1.44 7.51 13.97
C LEU A 80 -0.77 6.17 14.31
N VAL A 81 -1.40 5.36 15.17
CA VAL A 81 -0.88 4.04 15.55
C VAL A 81 -0.78 3.11 14.34
N ILE A 82 -1.77 3.10 13.46
CA ILE A 82 -1.73 2.25 12.25
C ILE A 82 -0.70 2.81 11.26
N GLU A 83 -0.70 4.13 11.02
CA GLU A 83 0.26 4.79 10.13
C GLU A 83 1.71 4.54 10.56
N GLN A 84 2.04 4.79 11.83
CA GLN A 84 3.39 4.63 12.38
C GLN A 84 3.82 3.16 12.43
N ASN A 85 2.90 2.24 12.71
CA ASN A 85 3.22 0.81 12.70
C ASN A 85 3.45 0.27 11.29
N PHE A 86 2.77 0.83 10.28
CA PHE A 86 3.01 0.51 8.89
C PHE A 86 4.32 1.12 8.38
N ALA A 87 4.60 2.37 8.74
CA ALA A 87 5.86 3.06 8.45
C ALA A 87 7.11 2.28 8.90
N LYS A 88 7.00 1.52 9.99
CA LYS A 88 8.06 0.66 10.54
C LYS A 88 8.12 -0.74 9.93
N LYS A 89 7.34 -1.05 8.89
CA LYS A 89 7.47 -2.33 8.19
C LYS A 89 8.71 -2.34 7.32
N GLU A 90 9.30 -3.52 7.24
CA GLU A 90 10.49 -3.73 6.43
C GLU A 90 10.10 -3.91 4.96
N CYS A 91 10.90 -3.33 4.09
CA CYS A 91 10.80 -3.44 2.66
C CYS A 91 12.22 -3.48 2.05
N CYS A 92 12.33 -4.12 0.89
CA CYS A 92 13.52 -4.04 0.06
C CYS A 92 13.55 -2.70 -0.68
N CYS A 93 14.73 -2.31 -1.14
CA CYS A 93 14.82 -1.28 -2.17
C CYS A 93 14.15 -1.74 -3.47
N ILE A 94 13.57 -0.80 -4.20
CA ILE A 94 13.07 -1.05 -5.57
C ILE A 94 14.20 -1.49 -6.51
N TYR A 95 15.42 -0.97 -6.31
CA TYR A 95 16.62 -1.34 -7.07
C TYR A 95 17.23 -2.67 -6.63
N SER A 96 16.59 -3.41 -5.72
CA SER A 96 16.90 -4.83 -5.50
C SER A 96 16.44 -5.71 -6.67
N TYR A 97 15.65 -5.16 -7.60
CA TYR A 97 15.00 -5.90 -8.68
C TYR A 97 15.24 -5.23 -10.04
N PHE A 98 15.31 -6.05 -11.08
CA PHE A 98 15.09 -5.61 -12.46
C PHE A 98 13.69 -6.02 -12.94
N ASP A 99 13.13 -5.24 -13.86
CA ASP A 99 11.84 -5.49 -14.51
C ASP A 99 12.05 -6.42 -15.72
N TYR A 100 11.35 -7.56 -15.76
CA TYR A 100 11.39 -8.48 -16.89
C TYR A 100 10.00 -8.58 -17.54
N PHE A 101 9.96 -8.39 -18.85
CA PHE A 101 8.77 -8.56 -19.67
C PHE A 101 8.62 -10.04 -20.06
N ILE A 102 7.49 -10.65 -19.71
CA ILE A 102 7.09 -11.91 -20.35
C ILE A 102 6.25 -11.56 -21.58
N ASP A 103 6.77 -11.84 -22.77
CA ASP A 103 5.96 -11.86 -23.98
C ASP A 103 4.84 -12.90 -23.82
N ALA A 104 3.59 -12.43 -23.82
CA ALA A 104 2.40 -13.27 -23.70
C ALA A 104 2.14 -14.19 -24.91
N ASN A 105 3.14 -14.39 -25.79
CA ASN A 105 3.08 -15.39 -26.86
C ASN A 105 3.16 -16.84 -26.35
N GLN A 106 3.27 -17.07 -25.04
CA GLN A 106 3.04 -18.37 -24.43
C GLN A 106 1.63 -18.46 -23.82
N LYS A 107 0.67 -18.75 -24.70
CA LYS A 107 -0.63 -19.42 -24.46
C LYS A 107 -1.46 -18.92 -23.26
N TYR A 108 -2.01 -17.72 -23.30
CA TYR A 108 -3.34 -17.45 -22.72
C TYR A 108 -4.02 -16.32 -23.52
N GLU A 109 -5.05 -16.66 -24.30
CA GLU A 109 -5.81 -15.78 -25.20
C GLU A 109 -6.74 -14.78 -24.49
N ASN A 110 -6.42 -14.30 -23.28
CA ASN A 110 -7.29 -13.35 -22.58
C ASN A 110 -6.51 -12.09 -22.16
N GLU A 111 -6.87 -10.98 -22.82
CA GLU A 111 -6.76 -9.59 -22.37
C GLU A 111 -5.35 -9.06 -22.02
N GLU A 112 -4.70 -8.48 -23.04
CA GLU A 112 -3.92 -7.22 -23.08
C GLU A 112 -3.05 -6.78 -21.89
N ASN A 113 -2.71 -7.67 -20.96
CA ASN A 113 -1.87 -7.34 -19.81
C ASN A 113 -0.52 -8.02 -19.97
N GLU A 114 0.44 -7.27 -20.52
CA GLU A 114 1.86 -7.56 -20.37
C GLU A 114 2.16 -7.87 -18.89
N LYS A 115 2.46 -9.13 -18.57
CA LYS A 115 2.80 -9.54 -17.20
C LYS A 115 4.26 -9.21 -16.95
N ARG A 116 4.49 -8.11 -16.23
CA ARG A 116 5.80 -7.75 -15.68
C ARG A 116 6.10 -8.62 -14.45
N ILE A 117 7.28 -9.22 -14.42
CA ILE A 117 7.78 -9.95 -13.25
C ILE A 117 9.02 -9.26 -12.73
N LEU A 118 9.11 -9.13 -11.40
CA LEU A 118 10.31 -8.65 -10.73
C LEU A 118 11.25 -9.82 -10.48
N ILE A 119 12.45 -9.71 -11.01
CA ILE A 119 13.52 -10.66 -10.75
C ILE A 119 14.54 -9.94 -9.88
N LYS A 120 14.96 -10.60 -8.82
CA LYS A 120 15.96 -10.07 -7.91
C LYS A 120 17.31 -9.96 -8.63
N ASP A 121 17.91 -8.78 -8.58
CA ASP A 121 19.27 -8.55 -9.06
C ASP A 121 20.25 -8.96 -7.95
N GLU A 122 20.83 -10.16 -8.06
CA GLU A 122 21.80 -10.65 -7.08
C GLU A 122 23.19 -10.02 -7.26
N GLU A 123 23.52 -9.52 -8.46
CA GLU A 123 24.85 -9.05 -8.82
C GLU A 123 25.05 -7.57 -8.48
N THR A 124 24.15 -6.71 -8.96
CA THR A 124 24.22 -5.26 -8.79
C THR A 124 23.07 -4.64 -8.00
N GLY A 125 22.08 -5.44 -7.60
CA GLY A 125 20.90 -4.96 -6.92
C GLY A 125 21.20 -4.40 -5.53
N CYS A 126 20.47 -3.37 -5.14
CA CYS A 126 20.54 -2.86 -3.77
C CYS A 126 20.15 -3.97 -2.79
N ARG A 127 20.96 -4.17 -1.74
CA ARG A 127 20.75 -5.22 -0.73
C ARG A 127 20.16 -4.70 0.59
N GLU A 128 19.85 -3.40 0.65
CA GLU A 128 19.35 -2.80 1.88
C GLU A 128 17.92 -3.23 2.16
N ILE A 129 17.70 -3.65 3.41
CA ILE A 129 16.38 -3.79 4.01
C ILE A 129 16.15 -2.55 4.86
N ILE A 130 15.08 -1.84 4.56
CA ILE A 130 14.76 -0.55 5.17
C ILE A 130 13.32 -0.51 5.64
N ASN A 131 13.02 0.46 6.49
CA ASN A 131 11.65 0.74 6.87
C ASN A 131 10.92 1.51 5.77
N VAL A 132 9.62 1.29 5.66
CA VAL A 132 8.73 1.97 4.71
C VAL A 132 8.84 3.50 4.78
N ASP A 133 9.03 4.08 5.97
CA ASP A 133 9.21 5.53 6.15
C ASP A 133 10.52 6.09 5.56
N ARG A 134 11.54 5.25 5.40
CA ARG A 134 12.82 5.62 4.79
C ARG A 134 12.87 5.34 3.29
N LEU A 135 11.87 4.64 2.75
CA LEU A 135 11.88 4.17 1.36
C LEU A 135 12.12 5.30 0.35
N ASP A 136 11.42 6.43 0.48
CA ASP A 136 11.60 7.56 -0.45
C ASP A 136 12.99 8.19 -0.36
N THR A 137 13.50 8.34 0.86
CA THR A 137 14.82 8.93 1.09
C THR A 137 15.92 7.99 0.60
N HIS A 138 15.75 6.68 0.80
CA HIS A 138 16.66 5.69 0.28
C HIS A 138 16.68 5.70 -1.26
N ILE A 139 15.52 5.65 -1.92
CA ILE A 139 15.43 5.65 -3.40
C ILE A 139 16.11 6.90 -4.01
N GLN A 140 16.05 8.05 -3.35
CA GLN A 140 16.69 9.27 -3.84
C GLN A 140 18.22 9.26 -3.75
N ASN A 141 18.79 8.42 -2.86
CA ASN A 141 20.22 8.39 -2.56
C ASN A 141 20.90 7.06 -2.95
N CYS A 142 20.13 6.07 -3.41
CA CYS A 142 20.60 4.78 -3.89
C CYS A 142 21.00 4.89 -5.37
#